data_AF-A0A0F9DUV9-F1
#
_entry.id   AF-A0A0F9DUV9-F1
#
_cell.length_a   1.000
_cell.length_b   1.000
_cell.length_c   1.000
_cell.angle_alpha   90.00
_cell.angle_beta   90.00
_cell.angle_gamma   90.00
#
_symmetry.space_group_name_H-M   'P 1'
#
loop_
_entity.id
_entity.type
_entity.pdbx_description
1 polymer ?
#
loop_
_entity_poly.entity_id
_entity_poly.type
_entity_poly.pdbx_seq_one_letter_code
_entity_poly.pdbx_strand_id
1 'polypeptide(L)'
;MYRPVLILVVLLGTTCGIGGWSSSTASAETKAPRNREAAEKVVEALRHGIEGEDSERYRLLDSALELDENHSAAWWHSGFVRLYHQWLRYDEVAAFAEKDVRLTAYRRVRSEHPQTVEGQLALAQWCAKKKLADRQRAHLTMVLQLEPDHEQARRLLGFRRIDGDW
;
A
#
# COMPACT_ATOMS: atom_id res chain seq x y z
N MET A 1 -54.65 -44.33 7.13
CA MET A 1 -55.78 -43.41 6.91
C MET A 1 -55.21 -42.03 6.59
N TYR A 2 -55.28 -41.65 5.32
CA TYR A 2 -54.81 -40.39 4.76
C TYR A 2 -55.81 -39.25 5.08
N ARG A 3 -55.33 -38.08 5.50
CA ARG A 3 -56.08 -36.81 5.41
C ARG A 3 -55.18 -35.78 4.70
N PRO A 4 -55.59 -35.24 3.54
CA PRO A 4 -54.80 -34.22 2.84
C PRO A 4 -55.09 -32.84 3.45
N VAL A 5 -54.04 -32.06 3.69
CA VAL A 5 -54.16 -30.62 3.98
C VAL A 5 -54.07 -29.89 2.64
N LEU A 6 -55.17 -29.25 2.25
CA LEU A 6 -55.23 -28.30 1.13
C LEU A 6 -54.34 -27.09 1.50
N ILE A 7 -53.25 -26.87 0.78
CA ILE A 7 -52.51 -25.61 0.84
C ILE A 7 -53.10 -24.67 -0.21
N LEU A 8 -53.74 -23.62 0.29
CA LEU A 8 -54.27 -22.50 -0.47
C LEU A 8 -53.09 -21.71 -1.08
N VAL A 9 -52.98 -21.69 -2.41
CA VAL A 9 -52.04 -20.81 -3.14
C VAL A 9 -52.61 -19.39 -3.14
N VAL A 10 -51.97 -18.49 -2.41
CA VAL A 10 -52.19 -17.04 -2.57
C VAL A 10 -51.01 -16.49 -3.37
N LEU A 11 -51.24 -16.26 -4.67
CA LEU A 11 -50.37 -15.50 -5.55
C LEU A 11 -50.54 -14.01 -5.23
N LEU A 12 -49.64 -13.46 -4.43
CA LEU A 12 -49.43 -12.01 -4.33
C LEU A 12 -48.15 -11.66 -5.07
N GLY A 13 -48.31 -10.87 -6.13
CA GLY A 13 -47.32 -10.55 -7.13
C GLY A 13 -46.00 -10.08 -6.55
N THR A 14 -44.96 -10.89 -6.76
CA THR A 14 -43.58 -10.48 -6.60
C THR A 14 -43.17 -9.81 -7.92
N THR A 15 -43.24 -8.48 -7.98
CA THR A 15 -42.42 -7.75 -8.94
C THR A 15 -40.98 -7.94 -8.49
N CYS A 16 -40.32 -8.93 -9.08
CA CYS A 16 -38.88 -9.13 -8.99
C CYS A 16 -38.23 -7.92 -9.66
N GLY A 17 -37.97 -6.87 -8.87
CA GLY A 17 -37.07 -5.80 -9.25
C GLY A 17 -35.68 -6.40 -9.34
N ILE A 18 -35.27 -6.80 -10.55
CA ILE A 18 -33.89 -7.14 -10.87
C ILE A 18 -33.13 -5.81 -10.79
N GLY A 19 -32.73 -5.42 -9.58
CA GLY A 19 -31.75 -4.38 -9.37
C GLY A 19 -30.43 -4.88 -9.92
N GLY A 20 -30.19 -4.60 -11.20
CA GLY A 20 -28.93 -4.90 -11.84
C GLY A 20 -27.81 -4.21 -11.07
N TRP A 21 -26.95 -4.99 -10.42
CA TRP A 21 -25.61 -4.54 -10.12
C TRP A 21 -24.90 -4.33 -11.47
N SER A 22 -25.01 -3.13 -12.01
CA SER A 22 -24.16 -2.68 -13.11
C SER A 22 -22.74 -2.58 -12.57
N SER A 23 -21.98 -3.65 -12.73
CA SER A 23 -20.55 -3.67 -12.48
C SER A 23 -19.88 -2.56 -13.28
N SER A 24 -19.05 -1.78 -12.60
CA SER A 24 -18.24 -0.69 -13.16
C SER A 24 -17.13 -1.22 -14.09
N THR A 25 -17.49 -1.82 -15.22
CA THR A 25 -16.54 -2.36 -16.21
C THR A 25 -16.01 -1.27 -17.13
N ALA A 26 -16.85 -0.31 -17.53
CA ALA A 26 -16.47 0.79 -18.42
C ALA A 26 -15.34 1.69 -17.87
N SER A 27 -15.30 1.90 -16.54
CA SER A 27 -14.24 2.68 -15.89
C SER A 27 -12.90 1.93 -15.89
N ALA A 28 -12.94 0.60 -15.68
CA ALA A 28 -11.74 -0.24 -15.69
C ALA A 28 -11.16 -0.41 -17.10
N GLU A 29 -12.01 -0.59 -18.11
CA GLU A 29 -11.61 -0.72 -19.53
C GLU A 29 -10.86 0.50 -20.05
N THR A 30 -11.26 1.71 -19.62
CA THR A 30 -10.60 2.95 -20.06
C THR A 30 -9.37 3.30 -19.19
N LYS A 31 -9.29 2.80 -17.95
CA LYS A 31 -8.19 3.10 -17.03
C LYS A 31 -6.90 2.36 -17.36
N ALA A 32 -7.00 1.08 -17.76
CA ALA A 32 -5.84 0.25 -18.11
C ALA A 32 -4.97 0.83 -19.26
N PRO A 33 -5.53 1.27 -20.41
CA PRO A 33 -4.72 1.87 -21.47
C PRO A 33 -4.08 3.20 -21.05
N ARG A 34 -4.81 4.09 -20.36
CA ARG A 34 -4.26 5.36 -19.86
C ARG A 34 -3.09 5.16 -18.90
N ASN A 35 -3.18 4.17 -18.01
CA ASN A 35 -2.11 3.86 -17.07
C ASN A 35 -0.84 3.38 -17.79
N ARG A 36 -0.99 2.59 -18.87
CA ARG A 36 0.14 2.14 -19.69
C ARG A 36 0.80 3.31 -20.42
N GLU A 37 -0.01 4.19 -21.03
CA GLU A 37 0.49 5.38 -21.71
C GLU A 37 1.20 6.34 -20.73
N ALA A 38 0.65 6.55 -19.54
CA ALA A 38 1.32 7.30 -18.48
C ALA A 38 2.67 6.68 -18.09
N ALA A 39 2.77 5.35 -18.01
CA ALA A 39 4.03 4.67 -17.74
C ALA A 39 5.07 4.88 -18.84
N GLU A 40 4.65 4.87 -20.11
CA GLU A 40 5.52 5.15 -21.26
C GLU A 40 6.09 6.58 -21.19
N LYS A 41 5.25 7.56 -20.84
CA LYS A 41 5.67 8.95 -20.61
C LYS A 41 6.70 9.08 -19.47
N VAL A 42 6.52 8.34 -18.37
CA VAL A 42 7.50 8.30 -17.28
C VAL A 42 8.85 7.74 -17.76
N VAL A 43 8.84 6.65 -18.55
CA VAL A 43 10.07 6.06 -19.09
C VAL A 43 10.79 7.04 -20.03
N GLU A 44 10.05 7.76 -20.88
CA GLU A 44 10.58 8.80 -21.75
C GLU A 44 11.18 9.96 -20.94
N ALA A 45 10.48 10.43 -19.92
CA ALA A 45 10.95 11.49 -19.03
C ALA A 45 12.27 11.15 -18.33
N LEU A 46 12.43 9.90 -17.89
CA LEU A 46 13.67 9.42 -17.28
C LEU A 46 14.85 9.41 -18.27
N ARG A 47 14.58 9.19 -19.56
CA ARG A 47 15.58 9.23 -20.62
C ARG A 47 16.12 10.65 -20.82
N HIS A 48 15.22 11.63 -20.93
CA HIS A 48 15.58 13.05 -20.96
C HIS A 48 16.32 13.49 -19.68
N GLY A 49 15.97 12.93 -18.52
CA GLY A 49 16.69 13.17 -17.27
C GLY A 49 18.17 12.73 -17.31
N ILE A 50 18.50 11.67 -18.04
CA ILE A 50 19.89 11.23 -18.24
C ILE A 50 20.65 12.20 -19.16
N GLU A 51 19.94 12.80 -20.11
CA GLU A 51 20.46 13.77 -21.09
C GLU A 51 20.57 15.20 -20.52
N GLY A 52 20.01 15.44 -19.33
CA GLY A 52 19.99 16.76 -18.68
C GLY A 52 18.88 17.69 -19.21
N GLU A 53 17.94 17.16 -19.98
CA GLU A 53 16.84 17.90 -20.59
C GLU A 53 15.66 18.05 -19.60
N ASP A 54 15.90 18.78 -18.51
CA ASP A 54 14.96 18.89 -17.39
C ASP A 54 13.56 19.40 -17.79
N SER A 55 13.49 20.37 -18.71
CA SER A 55 12.20 20.91 -19.18
C SER A 55 11.33 19.85 -19.84
N GLU A 56 11.94 18.99 -20.68
CA GLU A 56 11.21 17.93 -21.38
C GLU A 56 10.83 16.80 -20.42
N ARG A 57 11.75 16.45 -19.49
CA ARG A 57 11.46 15.53 -18.39
C ARG A 57 10.21 15.97 -17.62
N TYR A 58 10.12 17.23 -17.18
CA TYR A 58 8.96 17.68 -16.41
C TYR A 58 7.68 17.73 -17.25
N ARG A 59 7.75 18.17 -18.51
CA ARG A 59 6.61 18.18 -19.43
C ARG A 59 5.99 16.79 -19.59
N LEU A 60 6.82 15.76 -19.73
CA LEU A 60 6.38 14.37 -19.87
C LEU A 60 5.77 13.82 -18.58
N LEU A 61 6.33 14.18 -17.42
CA LEU A 61 5.76 13.78 -16.12
C LEU A 61 4.40 14.43 -15.86
N ASP A 62 4.23 15.70 -16.22
CA ASP A 62 2.93 16.39 -16.13
C ASP A 62 1.90 15.71 -17.04
N SER A 63 2.27 15.41 -18.29
CA SER A 63 1.42 14.66 -19.22
C SER A 63 1.03 13.27 -18.69
N ALA A 64 1.94 12.56 -18.00
CA ALA A 64 1.64 11.29 -17.37
C ALA A 64 0.57 11.43 -16.26
N LEU A 65 0.62 12.50 -15.47
CA LEU A 65 -0.36 12.79 -14.41
C LEU A 65 -1.71 13.27 -14.96
N GLU A 66 -1.73 13.92 -16.12
CA GLU A 66 -2.98 14.24 -16.83
C GLU A 66 -3.68 12.96 -17.32
N LEU A 67 -2.92 11.96 -17.79
CA LEU A 67 -3.45 10.66 -18.22
C LEU A 67 -3.96 9.79 -17.06
N ASP A 68 -3.19 9.76 -15.96
CA ASP A 68 -3.55 9.03 -14.73
C ASP A 68 -3.08 9.81 -13.50
N GLU A 69 -3.99 10.56 -12.89
CA GLU A 69 -3.76 11.38 -11.69
C GLU A 69 -3.22 10.58 -10.49
N ASN A 70 -3.40 9.25 -10.48
CA ASN A 70 -2.95 8.36 -9.41
C ASN A 70 -1.69 7.56 -9.79
N HIS A 71 -1.04 7.92 -10.91
CA HIS A 71 0.14 7.22 -11.42
C HIS A 71 1.34 7.44 -10.49
N SER A 72 1.65 6.41 -9.70
CA SER A 72 2.58 6.54 -8.59
C SER A 72 4.03 6.82 -9.02
N ALA A 73 4.45 6.30 -10.17
CA ALA A 73 5.80 6.55 -10.68
C ALA A 73 5.97 8.00 -11.15
N ALA A 74 4.94 8.59 -11.76
CA ALA A 74 4.98 9.97 -12.22
C ALA A 74 5.11 10.93 -11.04
N TRP A 75 4.28 10.78 -10.00
CA TRP A 75 4.41 11.54 -8.76
C TRP A 75 5.80 11.44 -8.13
N TRP A 76 6.33 10.22 -8.02
CA TRP A 76 7.68 10.00 -7.49
C TRP A 76 8.74 10.75 -8.29
N HIS A 77 8.71 10.62 -9.61
CA HIS A 77 9.67 11.27 -10.50
C HIS A 77 9.46 12.79 -10.61
N SER A 78 8.31 13.33 -10.24
CA SER A 78 8.06 14.77 -10.10
C SER A 78 8.52 15.35 -8.75
N GLY A 79 9.18 14.56 -7.89
CA GLY A 79 9.74 15.04 -6.62
C GLY A 79 8.78 14.94 -5.43
N PHE A 80 7.72 14.14 -5.56
CA PHE A 80 6.79 13.86 -4.47
C PHE A 80 7.09 12.51 -3.82
N VAL A 81 6.85 12.44 -2.52
CA VAL A 81 6.97 11.22 -1.72
C VAL A 81 5.59 10.87 -1.19
N ARG A 82 5.21 9.60 -1.35
CA ARG A 82 3.97 9.11 -0.78
C ARG A 82 4.15 8.80 0.69
N LEU A 83 3.49 9.58 1.54
CA LEU A 83 3.41 9.31 2.98
C LEU A 83 1.95 9.01 3.34
N TYR A 84 1.72 7.81 3.89
CA TYR A 84 0.36 7.27 4.07
C TYR A 84 -0.41 7.26 2.73
N HIS A 85 -1.48 8.06 2.62
CA HIS A 85 -2.33 8.13 1.44
C HIS A 85 -2.20 9.48 0.72
N GLN A 86 -1.12 10.22 0.97
CA GLN A 86 -0.91 11.56 0.43
C GLN A 86 0.43 11.64 -0.29
N TRP A 87 0.43 12.29 -1.45
CA TRP A 87 1.63 12.74 -2.14
C TRP A 87 2.03 14.09 -1.56
N LEU A 88 3.22 14.17 -0.99
CA LEU A 88 3.79 15.40 -0.43
C LEU A 88 5.06 15.72 -1.18
N ARG A 89 5.37 17.00 -1.39
CA ARG A 89 6.70 17.35 -1.88
C ARG A 89 7.75 16.96 -0.85
N TYR A 90 8.95 16.60 -1.28
CA TYR A 90 9.97 16.08 -0.37
C TYR A 90 10.28 17.02 0.81
N ASP A 91 10.21 18.32 0.60
CA ASP A 91 10.45 19.39 1.59
C ASP A 91 9.31 19.54 2.60
N GLU A 92 8.09 19.10 2.26
CA GLU A 92 6.92 19.12 3.14
C GLU A 92 6.85 17.91 4.08
N VAL A 93 7.56 16.82 3.74
CA VAL A 93 7.51 15.55 4.49
C VAL A 93 7.91 15.74 5.95
N ALA A 94 8.93 16.55 6.24
CA ALA A 94 9.42 16.76 7.60
C ALA A 94 8.37 17.44 8.49
N ALA A 95 7.77 18.54 8.01
CA ALA A 95 6.73 19.27 8.72
C ALA A 95 5.45 18.44 8.92
N PHE A 96 5.12 17.58 7.94
CA PHE A 96 4.02 16.62 8.11
C PHE A 96 4.34 15.59 9.19
N ALA A 97 5.55 15.03 9.17
CA ALA A 97 5.99 14.01 10.11
C ALA A 97 6.02 14.51 11.57
N GLU A 98 6.35 15.78 11.81
CA GLU A 98 6.31 16.40 13.15
C GLU A 98 4.92 16.41 13.77
N LYS A 99 3.87 16.56 12.94
CA LYS A 99 2.47 16.58 13.38
C LYS A 99 1.92 15.16 13.61
N ASP A 100 2.63 14.13 13.17
CA ASP A 100 2.18 12.75 13.29
C ASP A 100 2.43 12.20 14.71
N VAL A 101 1.36 12.22 15.52
CA VAL A 101 1.35 11.68 16.88
C VAL A 101 1.84 10.22 16.94
N ARG A 102 1.63 9.42 15.89
CA ARG A 102 2.12 8.04 15.85
C ARG A 102 3.63 7.98 15.75
N LEU A 103 4.24 8.86 14.95
CA LEU A 103 5.69 8.95 14.83
C LEU A 103 6.32 9.43 16.14
N THR A 104 5.71 10.43 16.81
CA THR A 104 6.17 10.91 18.12
C THR A 104 6.10 9.81 19.18
N ALA A 105 4.98 9.08 19.26
CA ALA A 105 4.84 7.96 20.19
C ALA A 105 5.87 6.84 19.90
N TYR A 106 6.08 6.51 18.62
CA TYR A 106 7.08 5.53 18.21
C TYR A 106 8.50 5.94 18.61
N ARG A 107 8.89 7.20 18.39
CA ARG A 107 10.24 7.70 18.76
C ARG A 107 10.50 7.55 20.25
N ARG A 108 9.52 7.90 21.10
CA ARG A 108 9.61 7.73 22.56
C ARG A 108 9.77 6.25 22.96
N VAL A 109 8.90 5.38 22.45
CA VAL A 109 8.97 3.95 22.79
C VAL A 109 10.28 3.35 22.29
N ARG A 110 10.74 3.71 21.08
CA ARG A 110 12.01 3.26 20.54
C ARG A 110 13.20 3.63 21.42
N SER A 111 13.24 4.84 22.01
CA SER A 111 14.36 5.26 22.87
C SER A 111 14.46 4.46 24.17
N GLU A 112 13.38 3.80 24.59
CA GLU A 112 13.33 2.98 25.81
C GLU A 112 13.71 1.52 25.54
N HIS A 113 13.78 1.09 24.27
CA HIS A 113 14.06 -0.30 23.90
C HIS A 113 15.53 -0.48 23.52
N PRO A 114 16.24 -1.43 24.15
CA PRO A 114 17.64 -1.68 23.84
C PRO A 114 17.81 -2.33 22.46
N GLN A 115 19.03 -2.26 21.93
CA GLN A 115 19.41 -2.88 20.67
C GLN A 115 19.83 -4.35 20.86
N THR A 116 18.99 -5.13 21.56
CA THR A 116 19.13 -6.59 21.71
C THR A 116 18.02 -7.29 20.92
N VAL A 117 18.14 -8.60 20.73
CA VAL A 117 17.10 -9.42 20.07
C VAL A 117 15.74 -9.21 20.74
N GLU A 118 15.67 -9.33 22.06
CA GLU A 118 14.43 -9.19 22.85
C GLU A 118 13.89 -7.77 22.77
N GLY A 119 14.75 -6.76 22.88
CA GLY A 119 14.36 -5.36 22.80
C GLY A 119 13.79 -4.98 21.43
N GLN A 120 14.43 -5.43 20.35
CA GLN A 120 13.95 -5.18 19.00
C GLN A 120 12.68 -5.96 18.67
N LEU A 121 12.57 -7.20 19.15
CA LEU A 121 11.37 -8.02 18.97
C LEU A 121 10.17 -7.43 19.73
N ALA A 122 10.38 -6.98 20.98
CA ALA A 122 9.34 -6.28 21.76
C ALA A 122 8.88 -5.00 21.07
N LEU A 123 9.81 -4.21 20.52
CA LEU A 123 9.49 -3.00 19.77
C LEU A 123 8.75 -3.31 18.45
N ALA A 124 9.12 -4.39 17.76
CA ALA A 124 8.41 -4.85 16.57
C ALA A 124 6.96 -5.25 16.90
N GLN A 125 6.75 -5.96 18.00
CA GLN A 125 5.40 -6.34 18.48
C GLN A 125 4.57 -5.10 18.86
N TRP A 126 5.18 -4.10 19.50
CA TRP A 126 4.52 -2.83 19.78
C TRP A 126 4.11 -2.12 18.49
N CYS A 127 4.99 -2.07 17.48
CA CYS A 127 4.70 -1.49 16.17
C CYS A 127 3.52 -2.21 15.49
N ALA A 128 3.47 -3.54 15.57
CA ALA A 128 2.37 -4.34 15.03
C ALA A 128 1.02 -3.95 15.67
N LYS A 129 0.97 -3.84 17.01
CA LYS A 129 -0.22 -3.41 17.77
C LYS A 129 -0.66 -1.98 17.39
N LYS A 130 0.28 -1.11 17.01
CA LYS A 130 0.02 0.26 16.55
C LYS A 130 -0.21 0.38 15.04
N LYS A 131 -0.25 -0.74 14.31
CA LYS A 131 -0.41 -0.79 12.84
C LYS A 131 0.68 -0.01 12.09
N LEU A 132 1.91 -0.08 12.59
CA LEU A 132 3.09 0.57 12.00
C LEU A 132 3.94 -0.46 11.24
N ALA A 133 3.42 -0.95 10.11
CA ALA A 133 3.99 -2.09 9.37
C ALA A 133 5.45 -1.88 8.95
N ASP A 134 5.81 -0.73 8.37
CA ASP A 134 7.18 -0.47 7.92
C ASP A 134 8.19 -0.44 9.08
N ARG A 135 7.76 0.09 10.24
CA ARG A 135 8.59 0.14 11.46
C ARG A 135 8.72 -1.24 12.09
N GLN A 136 7.64 -2.03 12.12
CA GLN A 136 7.70 -3.44 12.52
C GLN A 136 8.71 -4.19 11.65
N ARG A 137 8.62 -4.06 10.32
CA ARG A 137 9.54 -4.68 9.37
C ARG A 137 11.00 -4.32 9.68
N ALA A 138 11.30 -3.03 9.88
CA ALA A 138 12.64 -2.56 10.20
C ALA A 138 13.21 -3.19 11.50
N HIS A 139 12.38 -3.30 12.55
CA HIS A 139 12.81 -3.91 13.81
C HIS A 139 12.99 -5.43 13.71
N LEU A 140 12.15 -6.12 12.94
CA LEU A 140 12.36 -7.54 12.65
C LEU A 140 13.62 -7.76 11.81
N THR A 141 13.94 -6.87 10.87
CA THR A 141 15.21 -6.91 10.14
C THR A 141 16.39 -6.74 11.09
N MET A 142 16.29 -5.85 12.10
CA MET A 142 17.34 -5.71 13.11
C MET A 142 17.49 -6.98 13.97
N VAL A 143 16.40 -7.66 14.30
CA VAL A 143 16.47 -8.99 14.96
C VAL A 143 17.29 -9.96 14.11
N LEU A 144 17.05 -10.03 12.79
CA LEU A 144 17.84 -10.91 11.91
C LEU A 144 19.30 -10.48 11.74
N GLN A 145 19.64 -9.20 11.95
CA GLN A 145 21.03 -8.76 11.97
C GLN A 145 21.76 -9.24 13.24
N LEU A 146 21.06 -9.31 14.37
CA LEU A 146 21.60 -9.78 15.64
C LEU A 146 21.61 -11.31 15.73
N GLU A 147 20.56 -11.95 15.22
CA GLU A 147 20.37 -13.40 15.22
C GLU A 147 19.80 -13.83 13.86
N PRO A 148 20.68 -14.20 12.90
CA PRO A 148 20.26 -14.52 11.53
C PRO A 148 19.21 -15.61 11.42
N ASP A 149 19.24 -16.63 12.29
CA ASP A 149 18.33 -17.77 12.22
C ASP A 149 17.08 -17.63 13.10
N HIS A 150 16.78 -16.41 13.57
CA HIS A 150 15.63 -16.15 14.43
C HIS A 150 14.30 -16.44 13.72
N GLU A 151 13.75 -17.63 13.98
CA GLU A 151 12.58 -18.19 13.31
C GLU A 151 11.36 -17.26 13.32
N GLN A 152 11.01 -16.69 14.49
CA GLN A 152 9.86 -15.81 14.59
C GLN A 152 9.99 -14.56 13.71
N ALA A 153 11.18 -13.93 13.68
CA ALA A 153 11.39 -12.73 12.89
C ALA A 153 11.30 -13.01 11.39
N ARG A 154 11.86 -14.14 10.94
CA ARG A 154 11.73 -14.61 9.54
C ARG A 154 10.27 -14.85 9.15
N ARG A 155 9.51 -15.57 9.98
CA ARG A 155 8.07 -15.80 9.73
C ARG A 155 7.28 -14.49 9.66
N LEU A 156 7.52 -13.56 10.59
CA LEU A 156 6.83 -12.26 10.62
C LEU A 156 7.22 -11.35 9.45
N LEU A 157 8.41 -11.53 8.88
CA LEU A 157 8.86 -10.87 7.65
C LEU A 157 8.34 -11.54 6.36
N GLY A 158 7.65 -12.68 6.49
CA GLY A 158 7.08 -13.42 5.35
C GLY A 158 8.05 -14.40 4.67
N PHE A 159 9.22 -14.67 5.25
CA PHE A 159 10.09 -15.75 4.78
C PHE A 159 9.40 -17.10 4.97
N ARG A 160 9.74 -18.05 4.10
CA ARG A 160 9.24 -19.43 4.15
C ARG A 160 10.41 -20.38 4.15
N ARG A 161 10.38 -21.33 5.07
CA ARG A 161 11.39 -22.38 5.16
C ARG A 161 11.17 -23.41 4.04
N ILE A 162 12.17 -23.65 3.21
CA ILE A 162 12.15 -24.60 2.09
C ILE A 162 13.36 -25.53 2.26
N ASP A 163 13.12 -26.84 2.24
CA ASP A 163 14.16 -27.88 2.34
C ASP A 163 15.12 -27.76 3.54
N GLY A 164 14.64 -27.16 4.63
CA GLY A 164 15.41 -26.98 5.86
C GLY A 164 16.02 -25.60 6.02
N ASP A 165 16.12 -24.83 4.93
CA ASP A 165 16.71 -23.49 4.87
C ASP A 165 15.64 -22.38 4.80
N TRP A 166 16.03 -21.15 5.16
CA TRP A 166 15.13 -20.00 5.33
C TRP A 166 15.10 -19.00 4.18
#